data_AF-A0A821CT09-F1
#
_entry.id   AF-A0A821CT09-F1
#
_cell.length_a   1.000
_cell.length_b   1.000
_cell.length_c   1.000
_cell.angle_alpha   90.00
_cell.angle_beta   90.00
_cell.angle_gamma   90.00
#
_symmetry.space_group_name_H-M   'P 1'
#
loop_
_entity.id
_entity.type
_entity.pdbx_description
1 polymer ?
#
loop_
_entity_poly.entity_id
_entity_poly.type
_entity_poly.pdbx_seq_one_letter_code
_entity_poly.pdbx_strand_id
1 'polypeptide(L)'
;MTQYPDWEITGFPENSVISNYSSALTFSSERYPNQIKYYEAIEVIVYITGSYSFTSTSQMDTMGYLYAGEFNPSDQNLNLLTQNDDYSGGNQF
;
A
#
# COMPACT_ATOMS: atom_id res chain seq x y z
N MET A 1 -13.88 -43.17 -23.63
CA MET A 1 -13.31 -42.55 -22.43
C MET A 1 -12.29 -41.56 -22.92
N THR A 2 -12.69 -40.29 -23.06
CA THR A 2 -11.84 -39.26 -23.67
C THR A 2 -11.05 -38.60 -22.55
N GLN A 3 -9.73 -38.81 -22.54
CA GLN A 3 -8.83 -38.16 -21.60
C GLN A 3 -8.47 -36.79 -22.19
N TYR A 4 -8.77 -35.72 -21.47
CA TYR A 4 -8.41 -34.35 -21.84
C TYR A 4 -6.90 -34.13 -21.60
N PRO A 5 -6.22 -33.31 -22.41
CA PRO A 5 -4.80 -33.04 -22.25
C PRO A 5 -4.53 -32.06 -21.08
N ASP A 6 -3.41 -32.28 -20.37
CA ASP A 6 -2.96 -31.59 -19.14
C ASP A 6 -2.74 -30.06 -19.25
N TRP A 7 -3.05 -29.41 -20.37
CA TRP A 7 -2.84 -27.96 -20.56
C TRP A 7 -4.10 -27.11 -20.35
N GLU A 8 -5.24 -27.70 -19.96
CA GLU A 8 -6.41 -26.96 -19.46
C GLU A 8 -6.40 -26.75 -17.93
N ILE A 9 -5.22 -26.65 -17.30
CA ILE A 9 -5.14 -26.14 -15.92
C ILE A 9 -5.21 -24.60 -16.00
N THR A 10 -6.42 -24.08 -16.18
CA THR A 10 -6.74 -22.67 -15.90
C THR A 10 -6.79 -22.49 -14.39
N GLY A 11 -5.61 -22.39 -13.79
CA GLY A 11 -5.44 -22.04 -12.39
C GLY A 11 -4.08 -21.40 -12.21
N PHE A 12 -3.99 -20.09 -12.40
CA PHE A 12 -2.87 -19.35 -11.83
C PHE A 12 -2.83 -19.69 -10.34
N PRO A 13 -1.70 -20.14 -9.77
CA PRO A 13 -1.64 -20.33 -8.34
C PRO A 13 -1.81 -18.95 -7.69
N GLU A 14 -2.99 -18.71 -7.09
CA GLU A 14 -3.29 -17.59 -6.20
C GLU A 14 -2.50 -17.71 -4.88
N ASN A 15 -1.19 -17.91 -4.96
CA ASN A 15 -0.34 -17.81 -3.79
C ASN A 15 -0.09 -16.32 -3.53
N SER A 16 -1.07 -15.67 -2.90
CA SER A 16 -0.89 -14.31 -2.38
C SER A 16 0.24 -14.33 -1.35
N VAL A 17 1.38 -13.74 -1.69
CA VAL A 17 2.50 -13.56 -0.77
C VAL A 17 2.21 -12.32 0.06
N ILE A 18 1.95 -12.51 1.36
CA ILE A 18 1.70 -11.41 2.29
C ILE A 18 3.03 -10.95 2.88
N SER A 19 3.33 -9.66 2.73
CA SER A 19 4.43 -8.98 3.44
C SER A 19 3.84 -8.10 4.52
N ASN A 20 4.21 -8.35 5.78
CA ASN A 20 3.75 -7.57 6.92
C ASN A 20 4.83 -6.58 7.36
N TYR A 21 4.45 -5.31 7.44
CA TYR A 21 5.26 -4.25 8.04
C TYR A 21 4.51 -3.69 9.24
N SER A 22 5.25 -3.35 10.30
CA SER A 22 4.68 -2.80 11.53
C SER A 22 5.60 -1.74 12.10
N SER A 23 5.02 -0.61 12.43
CA SER A 23 5.67 0.60 12.93
C SER A 23 4.68 1.40 13.76
N ALA A 24 5.09 2.57 14.25
CA ALA A 24 4.21 3.48 14.97
C ALA A 24 4.43 4.92 14.52
N LEU A 25 3.38 5.53 13.96
CA LEU A 25 3.33 6.98 13.76
C LEU A 25 3.17 7.66 15.12
N THR A 26 4.18 8.41 15.54
CA THR A 26 4.22 9.12 16.83
C THR A 26 4.49 10.61 16.65
N PHE A 27 4.38 11.40 17.72
CA PHE A 27 4.69 12.83 17.72
C PHE A 27 6.18 13.16 17.49
N SER A 28 7.07 12.15 17.53
CA SER A 28 8.48 12.30 17.15
C SER A 28 8.77 11.96 15.69
N SER A 29 7.76 11.52 14.92
CA SER A 29 7.92 11.24 13.49
C SER A 29 8.17 12.52 12.70
N GLU A 30 8.57 12.35 11.45
CA GLU A 30 8.71 13.47 10.54
C GLU A 30 7.37 14.15 10.28
N ARG A 31 7.43 15.46 9.99
CA ARG A 31 6.26 16.29 9.69
C ARG A 31 6.35 16.81 8.28
N TYR A 32 5.19 16.94 7.65
CA TYR A 32 5.07 17.70 6.42
C TYR A 32 5.56 19.15 6.63
N PRO A 33 6.42 19.68 5.75
CA PRO A 33 6.82 21.08 5.75
C PRO A 33 5.61 22.00 5.86
N ASN A 34 5.64 22.93 6.81
CA ASN A 34 4.59 23.93 7.04
C ASN A 34 3.20 23.36 7.39
N GLN A 35 3.09 22.09 7.79
CA GLN A 35 1.82 21.49 8.23
C GLN A 35 1.95 20.86 9.62
N ILE A 36 0.81 20.65 10.29
CA ILE A 36 0.73 19.98 11.60
C ILE A 36 0.54 18.46 11.49
N LYS A 37 0.66 17.91 10.28
CA LYS A 37 0.51 16.48 10.00
C LYS A 37 1.86 15.78 10.04
N TYR A 38 1.88 14.60 10.65
CA TYR A 38 3.01 13.68 10.68
C TYR A 38 2.88 12.65 9.56
N TYR A 39 4.00 12.09 9.11
CA TYR A 39 3.99 10.99 8.15
C TYR A 39 5.01 9.92 8.52
N GLU A 40 4.80 8.76 7.91
CA GLU A 40 5.76 7.68 7.80
C GLU A 40 5.80 7.24 6.33
N ALA A 41 7.01 7.04 5.80
CA ALA A 41 7.21 6.62 4.42
C ALA A 41 7.81 5.21 4.40
N ILE A 42 7.16 4.30 3.67
CA ILE A 42 7.57 2.91 3.53
C ILE A 42 7.89 2.68 2.06
N GLU A 43 9.11 2.24 1.77
CA GLU A 43 9.49 1.86 0.40
C GLU A 43 8.90 0.49 0.05
N VAL A 44 8.21 0.41 -1.09
CA VAL A 44 7.68 -0.83 -1.63
C VAL A 44 8.40 -1.17 -2.92
N ILE A 45 9.14 -2.29 -2.92
CA ILE A 45 9.86 -2.78 -4.09
C ILE A 45 9.09 -3.95 -4.71
N VAL A 46 8.64 -3.76 -5.96
CA VAL A 46 7.87 -4.76 -6.71
C VAL A 46 8.77 -5.38 -7.79
N TYR A 47 8.98 -6.69 -7.73
CA TYR A 47 9.80 -7.43 -8.70
C TYR A 47 8.99 -8.14 -9.79
N ILE A 48 7.69 -8.32 -9.58
CA ILE A 48 6.80 -9.08 -10.47
C ILE A 48 5.64 -8.17 -10.86
N THR A 49 5.34 -8.09 -12.16
CA THR A 49 4.17 -7.33 -12.61
C THR A 49 2.89 -8.06 -12.20
N GLY A 50 1.98 -7.34 -11.55
CA GLY A 50 0.71 -7.89 -11.10
C GLY A 50 -0.12 -6.86 -10.33
N SER A 51 -1.25 -7.32 -9.80
CA SER A 51 -2.09 -6.52 -8.91
C SER A 51 -1.70 -6.74 -7.46
N TYR A 52 -1.61 -5.65 -6.70
CA TYR A 52 -1.25 -5.66 -5.28
C TYR A 52 -2.32 -4.94 -4.48
N SER A 53 -2.64 -5.48 -3.30
CA SER A 53 -3.52 -4.85 -2.33
C SER A 53 -2.68 -4.39 -1.14
N PHE A 54 -2.87 -3.13 -0.76
CA PHE A 54 -2.33 -2.56 0.46
C PHE A 54 -3.49 -2.36 1.43
N THR A 55 -3.25 -2.73 2.68
CA THR A 55 -4.21 -2.54 3.77
C THR A 55 -3.42 -2.15 5.00
N SER A 56 -3.94 -1.24 5.79
CA SER A 56 -3.33 -0.84 7.06
C SER A 56 -4.21 -1.22 8.24
N THR A 57 -3.67 -1.20 9.46
CA THR A 57 -4.48 -1.40 10.67
C THR A 57 -3.85 -0.56 11.76
N SER A 58 -4.56 0.46 12.23
CA SER A 58 -4.08 1.38 13.24
C SER A 58 -5.23 1.83 14.15
N GLN A 59 -4.86 2.26 15.35
CA GLN A 59 -5.77 2.92 16.29
C GLN A 59 -5.96 4.41 15.96
N MET A 60 -5.11 4.97 15.10
CA MET A 60 -5.24 6.33 14.59
C MET A 60 -6.16 6.35 13.36
N ASP A 61 -6.68 7.51 12.99
CA ASP A 61 -7.27 7.73 11.67
C ASP A 61 -6.17 8.25 10.73
N THR A 62 -5.85 7.52 9.68
CA THR A 62 -4.75 7.87 8.76
C THR A 62 -5.17 7.74 7.31
N MET A 63 -4.56 8.58 6.48
CA MET A 63 -4.71 8.54 5.03
C MET A 63 -3.50 7.84 4.41
N GLY A 64 -3.75 6.98 3.42
CA GLY A 64 -2.74 6.31 2.62
C GLY A 64 -2.49 7.05 1.33
N TYR A 65 -1.22 7.12 0.94
CA TYR A 65 -0.79 7.69 -0.32
C TYR A 65 0.21 6.75 -0.96
N LEU A 66 0.04 6.48 -2.25
CA LEU A 66 0.96 5.67 -3.04
C LEU A 66 1.61 6.54 -4.10
N TYR A 67 2.94 6.54 -4.12
CA TYR A 67 3.74 7.35 -5.04
C TYR A 67 4.54 6.46 -5.98
N ALA A 68 4.76 6.93 -7.21
CA ALA A 68 5.69 6.31 -8.15
C ALA A 68 7.13 6.83 -7.91
N GLY A 69 8.06 5.94 -7.60
CA GLY A 69 9.44 6.33 -7.31
C GLY A 69 9.56 6.96 -5.93
N GLU A 70 9.85 8.26 -5.85
CA GLU A 70 10.11 8.94 -4.57
C GLU A 70 8.91 9.75 -4.06
N PHE A 71 8.71 9.69 -2.75
CA PHE A 71 7.82 10.58 -2.01
C PHE A 71 8.55 11.90 -1.66
N ASN A 72 7.93 13.03 -1.99
CA ASN A 72 8.43 14.35 -1.61
C ASN A 72 7.49 15.01 -0.58
N PRO A 73 7.90 15.16 0.69
CA PRO A 73 7.04 15.77 1.70
C PRO A 73 6.76 17.25 1.43
N SER A 74 7.61 17.94 0.65
CA SER A 74 7.38 19.34 0.27
C SER A 74 6.34 19.52 -0.85
N ASP A 75 6.03 18.45 -1.59
CA ASP A 75 5.01 18.44 -2.65
C ASP A 75 4.30 17.08 -2.71
N GLN A 76 3.18 16.96 -1.98
CA GLN A 76 2.38 15.74 -1.85
C GLN A 76 1.69 15.32 -3.16
N ASN A 77 1.67 16.15 -4.19
CA ASN A 77 1.07 15.80 -5.48
C ASN A 77 2.11 15.25 -6.47
N LEU A 78 3.40 15.48 -6.20
CA LEU A 78 4.47 14.99 -7.05
C LEU A 78 4.48 13.45 -7.01
N ASN A 79 4.40 12.83 -8.19
CA ASN A 79 4.40 11.38 -8.38
C ASN A 79 3.24 10.61 -7.69
N LEU A 80 2.18 11.29 -7.25
CA LEU A 80 1.04 10.62 -6.60
C LEU A 80 0.30 9.72 -7.61
N LEU A 81 0.18 8.44 -7.30
CA LEU A 81 -0.60 7.47 -8.08
C LEU A 81 -2.04 7.37 -7.59
N THR A 82 -2.21 7.25 -6.26
CA THR A 82 -3.52 7.15 -5.63
C THR A 82 -3.43 7.50 -4.14
N GLN A 83 -4.57 7.79 -3.53
CA GLN A 83 -4.72 8.02 -2.10
C GLN A 83 -6.06 7.45 -1.62
N ASN A 84 -6.12 7.03 -0.36
CA ASN A 84 -7.34 6.52 0.26
C ASN A 84 -7.39 6.94 1.73
N ASP A 85 -8.56 7.35 2.22
CA ASP A 85 -8.78 7.84 3.60
C ASP A 85 -9.93 7.13 4.33
N ASP A 86 -10.48 6.06 3.73
CA ASP A 86 -11.49 5.16 4.31
C ASP A 86 -12.75 5.86 4.90
N TYR A 87 -13.03 7.12 4.51
CA TYR A 87 -14.24 7.90 4.80
C TYR A 87 -14.90 7.68 6.18
N SER A 88 -14.12 7.60 7.27
CA SER A 88 -14.56 7.48 8.67
C SER A 88 -14.97 6.08 9.22
N GLY A 89 -14.42 4.99 8.67
CA GLY A 89 -13.89 3.93 9.56
C GLY A 89 -14.17 2.48 9.18
N GLY A 90 -13.17 1.63 9.45
CA GLY A 90 -13.32 0.17 9.41
C GLY A 90 -12.04 -0.64 9.43
N ASN A 91 -10.92 -0.08 8.97
CA ASN A 91 -9.52 -0.37 9.37
C ASN A 91 -8.59 -0.02 8.19
N GLN A 92 -8.57 1.27 7.85
CA GLN A 92 -7.52 2.01 7.15
C GLN A 92 -7.22 1.64 5.68
N PHE A 93 -6.59 2.61 5.02
CA PHE A 93 -6.47 2.79 3.57
C PHE A 93 -6.00 1.60 2.74
#